data_AF-A0A918AES5-F1
#
_entry.id   AF-A0A918AES5-F1
#
_cell.length_a   1.000
_cell.length_b   1.000
_cell.length_c   1.000
_cell.angle_alpha   90.00
_cell.angle_beta   90.00
_cell.angle_gamma   90.00
#
_symmetry.space_group_name_H-M   'P 1'
#
loop_
_entity.id
_entity.type
_entity.pdbx_description
1 polymer ?
#
loop_
_entity_poly.entity_id
_entity_poly.type
_entity_poly.pdbx_seq_one_letter_code
_entity_poly.pdbx_strand_id
1 'polypeptide(L)'
;MARPSPYPPELRERAVRMVAEIRPNYPTEWAAMKAVAAKLGIGTAETVRSWVRRAQIDAGQRPGTTTAEAEEIKRLKAENAELRRANEILKAASVFFAAELDRPHKRS
;
A
#
# COMPACT_ATOMS: atom_id res chain seq x y z
N MET A 1 -10.57 8.12 3.26
CA MET A 1 -10.23 6.74 2.85
C MET A 1 -10.76 6.53 1.44
N ALA A 2 -9.98 5.91 0.54
CA ALA A 2 -10.48 5.63 -0.82
C ALA A 2 -11.67 4.66 -0.74
N ARG A 3 -12.72 4.93 -1.53
CA ARG A 3 -13.90 4.05 -1.61
C ARG A 3 -13.45 2.63 -1.99
N PRO A 4 -13.90 1.57 -1.29
CA PRO A 4 -13.64 0.21 -1.70
C PRO A 4 -14.05 0.03 -3.17
N SER A 5 -13.12 -0.43 -4.00
CA SER A 5 -13.43 -0.65 -5.41
C SER A 5 -14.54 -1.70 -5.51
N PRO A 6 -15.55 -1.49 -6.37
CA PRO A 6 -16.72 -2.35 -6.47
C PRO A 6 -16.40 -3.75 -7.01
N TYR A 7 -15.16 -3.97 -7.46
CA TYR A 7 -14.72 -5.24 -8.04
C TYR A 7 -14.00 -6.10 -6.98
N PRO A 8 -14.49 -7.32 -6.70
CA PRO A 8 -13.84 -8.27 -5.80
C PRO A 8 -12.41 -8.61 -6.25
N PRO A 9 -11.47 -8.92 -5.33
CA PRO A 9 -10.09 -9.24 -5.68
C PRO A 9 -9.99 -10.43 -6.65
N GLU A 10 -10.83 -11.45 -6.50
CA GLU A 10 -10.87 -12.64 -7.35
C GLU A 10 -11.20 -12.27 -8.81
N LEU A 11 -12.09 -11.28 -9.00
CA LEU A 11 -12.43 -10.78 -10.33
C LEU A 11 -11.23 -10.06 -10.97
N ARG A 12 -10.44 -9.32 -10.17
CA ARG A 12 -9.25 -8.61 -10.66
C ARG A 12 -8.17 -9.59 -11.08
N GLU A 13 -7.88 -10.58 -10.24
CA GLU A 13 -6.91 -11.63 -10.53
C GLU A 13 -7.31 -12.41 -11.79
N ARG A 14 -8.59 -12.77 -11.90
CA ARG A 14 -9.13 -13.42 -13.10
C ARG A 14 -8.96 -12.55 -14.34
N ALA A 15 -9.24 -11.25 -14.25
CA ALA A 15 -9.07 -10.33 -15.37
C ALA A 15 -7.61 -10.24 -15.82
N VAL A 16 -6.66 -10.10 -14.88
CA VAL A 16 -5.23 -10.04 -15.18
C VAL A 16 -4.75 -11.34 -15.83
N ARG A 17 -5.13 -12.49 -15.27
CA ARG A 17 -4.78 -13.81 -15.84
C ARG A 17 -5.34 -13.97 -17.25
N MET A 18 -6.61 -13.63 -17.46
CA MET A 18 -7.25 -13.73 -18.77
C MET A 18 -6.60 -12.81 -19.80
N VAL A 19 -6.19 -11.59 -19.42
CA VAL A 19 -5.45 -10.70 -20.33
C VAL A 19 -4.14 -11.36 -20.77
N ALA A 20 -3.38 -11.96 -19.84
CA ALA A 20 -2.14 -12.64 -20.16
C ALA A 20 -2.36 -13.84 -21.11
N GLU A 21 -3.40 -14.64 -20.87
CA GLU A 21 -3.76 -15.81 -21.68
C GLU A 21 -4.14 -15.42 -23.12
N ILE A 22 -4.98 -14.40 -23.29
CA ILE A 22 -5.49 -14.04 -24.62
C ILE A 22 -4.58 -13.04 -25.34
N ARG A 23 -3.61 -12.43 -24.67
CA ARG A 23 -2.72 -11.39 -25.24
C ARG A 23 -2.13 -11.78 -26.60
N PRO A 24 -1.64 -13.02 -26.84
CA PRO A 24 -1.07 -13.42 -28.13
C PRO A 24 -2.06 -13.37 -29.29
N ASN A 25 -3.37 -13.50 -29.01
CA ASN A 25 -4.43 -13.53 -30.03
C ASN A 25 -4.87 -12.12 -30.49
N TYR A 26 -4.28 -11.06 -29.93
CA TYR A 26 -4.63 -9.68 -30.25
C TYR A 26 -3.40 -8.90 -30.73
N PRO A 27 -3.59 -7.94 -31.65
CA PRO A 27 -2.49 -7.12 -32.17
C PRO A 27 -1.87 -6.22 -31.08
N THR A 28 -2.65 -5.80 -30.08
CA THR A 28 -2.19 -4.90 -29.02
C THR A 28 -2.65 -5.37 -27.64
N GLU A 29 -1.87 -5.03 -26.61
CA GLU A 29 -2.23 -5.29 -25.21
C GLU A 29 -3.55 -4.60 -24.85
N TRP A 30 -3.78 -3.41 -25.39
CA TRP A 30 -5.02 -2.66 -25.21
C TRP A 30 -6.24 -3.36 -25.81
N ALA A 31 -6.10 -3.99 -26.98
CA ALA A 31 -7.20 -4.74 -27.59
C ALA A 31 -7.59 -5.96 -26.73
N ALA A 32 -6.61 -6.69 -26.18
CA ALA A 32 -6.86 -7.77 -25.23
C ALA A 32 -7.56 -7.25 -23.96
N MET A 33 -7.10 -6.14 -23.37
CA MET A 33 -7.74 -5.54 -22.19
C MET A 33 -9.19 -5.12 -22.44
N LYS A 34 -9.50 -4.52 -23.61
CA LYS A 34 -10.87 -4.18 -24.01
C LYS A 34 -11.76 -5.42 -24.11
N ALA A 35 -11.25 -6.49 -24.72
CA ALA A 35 -11.98 -7.75 -24.84
C ALA A 35 -12.27 -8.38 -23.47
N VAL A 36 -11.30 -8.38 -22.55
CA VAL A 36 -11.50 -8.87 -21.18
C VAL A 36 -12.50 -8.01 -20.41
N ALA A 37 -12.41 -6.68 -20.53
CA ALA A 37 -13.34 -5.77 -19.86
C ALA A 37 -14.78 -6.04 -20.30
N ALA A 38 -15.02 -6.18 -21.60
CA ALA A 38 -16.33 -6.53 -22.14
C ALA A 38 -16.80 -7.92 -21.67
N LYS A 39 -15.91 -8.93 -21.69
CA LYS A 39 -16.25 -10.31 -21.32
C LYS A 39 -16.58 -10.48 -19.83
N LEU A 40 -15.95 -9.70 -18.96
CA LEU A 40 -16.14 -9.79 -17.51
C LEU A 40 -17.09 -8.72 -16.96
N GLY A 41 -17.71 -7.90 -17.82
CA GLY A 41 -18.63 -6.83 -17.41
C GLY A 41 -17.95 -5.70 -16.61
N ILE A 42 -16.67 -5.44 -16.85
CA ILE A 42 -15.91 -4.38 -16.18
C ILE A 42 -16.13 -3.08 -16.95
N GLY A 43 -16.55 -2.02 -16.25
CA GLY A 43 -17.05 -0.81 -16.88
C GLY A 43 -16.08 -0.08 -17.81
N THR A 44 -14.77 -0.20 -17.61
CA THR A 44 -13.77 0.43 -18.50
C THR A 44 -12.53 -0.45 -18.70
N ALA A 45 -11.96 -0.41 -19.91
CA ALA A 45 -10.69 -1.07 -20.20
C ALA A 45 -9.50 -0.46 -19.42
N GLU A 46 -9.59 0.82 -19.06
CA GLU A 46 -8.60 1.48 -18.17
C GLU A 46 -8.56 0.82 -16.78
N THR A 47 -9.69 0.31 -16.27
CA THR A 47 -9.73 -0.43 -15.01
C THR A 47 -8.90 -1.71 -15.09
N VAL A 48 -9.08 -2.49 -16.17
CA VAL A 48 -8.29 -3.70 -16.43
C VAL A 48 -6.81 -3.35 -16.62
N ARG A 49 -6.51 -2.28 -17.37
CA ARG A 49 -5.14 -1.80 -17.56
C ARG A 49 -4.46 -1.48 -16.23
N SER A 50 -5.13 -0.77 -15.33
CA SER A 50 -4.58 -0.46 -14.00
C SER A 50 -4.20 -1.73 -13.24
N TRP A 51 -5.05 -2.75 -13.25
CA TRP A 51 -4.76 -4.03 -12.59
C TRP A 51 -3.60 -4.79 -13.24
N VAL A 52 -3.55 -4.84 -14.57
CA VAL A 52 -2.44 -5.47 -15.30
C VAL A 52 -1.13 -4.75 -15.01
N ARG A 53 -1.11 -3.41 -15.00
CA ARG A 53 0.10 -2.64 -14.66
C ARG A 53 0.53 -2.85 -13.22
N ARG A 54 -0.41 -2.91 -12.27
CA ARG A 54 -0.11 -3.22 -10.87
C ARG A 54 0.50 -4.62 -10.73
N ALA A 55 -0.09 -5.62 -11.37
CA ALA A 55 0.45 -6.98 -11.37
C ALA A 55 1.85 -7.07 -12.00
N GLN A 56 2.11 -6.34 -13.09
CA GLN A 56 3.44 -6.25 -13.71
C GLN A 56 4.47 -5.63 -12.78
N ILE A 57 4.10 -4.60 -12.00
CA ILE A 57 4.98 -3.98 -11.00
C ILE A 57 5.25 -4.98 -9.86
N ASP A 58 4.20 -5.61 -9.32
CA ASP A 58 4.30 -6.56 -8.22
C ASP A 58 5.11 -7.82 -8.62
N ALA A 59 5.11 -8.19 -9.90
CA ALA A 59 5.93 -9.26 -10.47
C ALA A 59 7.35 -8.82 -10.89
N GLY A 60 7.73 -7.55 -10.69
CA GLY A 60 9.05 -7.01 -11.07
C GLY A 60 9.27 -6.85 -12.58
N GLN A 61 8.23 -7.00 -13.40
CA GLN A 61 8.29 -6.85 -14.86
C GLN A 61 8.29 -5.38 -15.31
N ARG A 62 7.89 -4.47 -14.41
CA ARG A 62 7.84 -3.03 -14.66
C ARG A 62 8.37 -2.28 -13.45
N PRO A 63 9.13 -1.19 -13.63
CA PRO A 63 9.56 -0.36 -12.51
C PRO A 63 8.36 0.25 -11.78
N GLY A 64 8.45 0.27 -10.46
CA GLY A 64 7.46 0.86 -9.56
C GLY A 64 7.57 0.27 -8.16
N THR A 65 6.93 0.92 -7.19
CA THR A 65 6.79 0.36 -5.83
C THR A 65 5.72 -0.71 -5.83
N THR A 66 6.09 -1.91 -5.42
CA THR A 66 5.18 -3.04 -5.26
C THR A 66 4.15 -2.78 -4.17
N THR A 67 3.05 -3.51 -4.21
CA THR A 67 2.02 -3.46 -3.16
C THR A 67 2.62 -3.82 -1.79
N ALA A 68 3.45 -4.86 -1.72
CA ALA A 68 4.11 -5.30 -0.49
C ALA A 68 5.05 -4.23 0.08
N GLU A 69 5.88 -3.60 -0.75
CA GLU A 69 6.75 -2.50 -0.31
C GLU A 69 5.94 -1.30 0.19
N ALA A 70 4.82 -0.97 -0.47
CA ALA A 70 3.97 0.13 -0.03
C ALA A 70 3.32 -0.15 1.34
N GLU A 71 2.89 -1.39 1.59
CA GLU A 71 2.36 -1.83 2.88
C GLU A 71 3.43 -1.81 3.98
N GLU A 72 4.64 -2.28 3.66
CA GLU A 72 5.80 -2.25 4.54
C GLU A 72 6.15 -0.81 4.95
N ILE A 73 6.27 0.10 3.98
CA ILE A 73 6.55 1.52 4.24
C ILE A 73 5.47 2.12 5.15
N LYS A 74 4.20 1.76 4.94
CA LYS A 74 3.11 2.24 5.77
C LYS A 74 3.22 1.71 7.20
N ARG A 75 3.52 0.42 7.38
CA ARG A 75 3.72 -0.20 8.71
C ARG A 75 4.88 0.46 9.45
N LEU A 76 6.03 0.59 8.79
CA LEU A 76 7.23 1.20 9.36
C LEU A 76 7.00 2.67 9.73
N LYS A 77 6.25 3.43 8.92
CA LYS A 77 5.88 4.81 9.28
C LYS A 77 5.01 4.89 10.54
N ALA A 78 4.06 3.96 10.70
CA ALA A 78 3.23 3.90 11.89
C ALA A 78 4.05 3.54 13.13
N GLU A 79 4.91 2.53 13.02
CA GLU A 79 5.82 2.11 14.08
C GLU A 79 6.79 3.23 14.47
N ASN A 80 7.38 3.92 13.50
CA ASN A 80 8.29 5.04 13.78
C ASN A 80 7.58 6.19 14.50
N ALA A 81 6.32 6.48 14.15
CA ALA A 81 5.53 7.49 14.84
C ALA A 81 5.25 7.11 16.31
N GLU A 82 4.95 5.83 16.57
CA GLU A 82 4.74 5.32 17.93
C GLU A 82 6.04 5.39 18.75
N LEU A 83 7.17 4.95 18.17
CA LEU A 83 8.48 5.02 18.81
C LEU A 83 8.90 6.45 19.12
N ARG A 84 8.59 7.41 18.24
CA ARG A 84 8.86 8.83 18.50
C ARG A 84 8.03 9.34 19.68
N ARG A 85 6.73 9.02 19.73
CA ARG A 85 5.86 9.39 20.85
C ARG A 85 6.36 8.80 22.18
N ALA A 86 6.73 7.52 22.19
CA ALA A 86 7.27 6.87 23.38
C ALA A 86 8.56 7.54 23.85
N ASN A 87 9.47 7.87 22.92
CA ASN A 87 10.70 8.59 23.24
C ASN A 87 10.44 9.98 23.81
N GLU A 88 9.44 10.71 23.31
CA GLU A 88 9.07 12.03 23.84
C GLU A 88 8.58 11.93 25.30
N ILE A 89 7.75 10.93 25.61
CA ILE A 89 7.27 10.68 26.97
C ILE A 89 8.44 10.36 27.91
N LEU A 90 9.35 9.47 27.48
CA LEU A 90 10.52 9.10 28.29
C LEU A 90 11.45 10.29 28.54
N LYS A 91 11.69 11.12 27.52
CA LYS A 91 12.48 12.35 27.67
C LYS A 91 11.81 13.31 28.66
N ALA A 92 10.50 13.54 28.53
CA ALA A 92 9.77 14.39 29.46
C ALA A 92 9.86 13.87 30.91
N ALA A 93 9.70 12.56 31.12
CA ALA A 93 9.86 11.94 32.43
C ALA A 93 11.28 12.12 32.98
N SER A 94 12.33 11.92 32.16
CA SER A 94 13.71 12.12 32.61
C SER A 94 14.00 13.56 33.04
N VAL A 95 13.46 14.55 32.33
CA VAL A 95 13.60 15.97 32.69
C VAL A 95 12.87 16.26 34.00
N PHE A 96 11.64 15.73 34.15
CA PHE A 96 10.88 15.85 35.38
C PHE A 96 11.63 15.29 36.59
N PHE A 97 12.14 14.06 36.49
CA PHE A 97 12.88 13.43 37.59
C PHE A 97 14.22 14.11 37.88
N ALA A 98 14.94 14.59 36.87
CA ALA A 98 16.16 15.36 37.09
C ALA A 98 15.87 16.67 37.87
N ALA A 99 14.78 17.36 37.53
CA ALA A 99 14.37 18.58 38.24
C ALA A 99 13.90 18.31 39.69
N GLU A 100 13.27 17.16 39.95
CA GLU A 100 12.88 16.73 41.30
C GLU A 100 14.12 16.46 42.19
N LEU A 101 15.16 15.82 41.63
CA LEU A 101 16.40 15.50 42.34
C LEU A 101 17.21 16.74 42.74
N ASP A 102 17.19 17.79 41.93
CA ASP A 102 17.92 19.05 42.19
C ASP A 102 17.23 19.94 43.24
N ARG A 103 16.05 19.55 43.75
CA ARG A 103 15.30 20.36 44.71
C ARG A 103 15.83 20.17 46.14
N PRO A 104 16.36 21.23 46.81
CA PRO A 104 16.91 21.09 48.16
C PRO A 104 15.82 20.69 49.15
N HIS A 105 15.97 19.51 49.75
CA HIS A 105 15.10 19.08 50.85
C HIS A 105 15.40 19.94 52.08
N LYS A 106 14.46 20.81 52.47
CA LYS A 106 14.51 21.45 53.79
C LYS A 106 14.33 20.37 54.84
N ARG A 107 15.42 20.00 55.52
CA ARG A 107 15.35 19.25 56.78
C ARG A 107 14.72 20.16 57.83
N SER A 108 13.54 19.79 58.31
CA SER A 108 12.93 20.35 59.53
C SER A 108 13.64 19.83 60.77
#